data_AF-T1GTV6-F1
#
_entry.id   AF-T1GTV6-F1
#
_cell.length_a   1.000
_cell.length_b   1.000
_cell.length_c   1.000
_cell.angle_alpha   90.00
_cell.angle_beta   90.00
_cell.angle_gamma   90.00
#
_symmetry.space_group_name_H-M   'P 1'
#
loop_
_entity.id
_entity.type
_entity.pdbx_description
1 polymer ?
#
loop_
_entity_poly.entity_id
_entity_poly.type
_entity_poly.pdbx_seq_one_letter_code
_entity_poly.pdbx_strand_id
1 'polypeptide(L)'
;MAKAVAGEYGIIADYNLLTRSRSFRDQPFTPLETAIFWVEYVIRHGGAPHLRNAGMDLNFIQYHNIDVFAVIGAVLLISSFILYKCVKKIDLIK
;
A
#
# COMPACT_ATOMS: atom_id res chain seq x y z
N MET A 1 26.63 15.48 27.24
CA MET A 1 26.65 15.04 25.82
C MET A 1 25.25 14.97 25.18
N ALA A 2 24.24 14.34 25.78
CA ALA A 2 22.90 14.18 25.15
C ALA A 2 22.17 15.49 24.77
N LYS A 3 22.31 16.59 25.53
CA LYS A 3 21.68 17.89 25.21
C LYS A 3 22.30 18.62 24.00
N ALA A 4 23.60 18.41 23.73
CA ALA A 4 24.28 19.02 22.58
C ALA A 4 23.84 18.36 21.26
N VAL A 5 23.72 17.03 21.29
CA VAL A 5 23.26 16.22 20.16
C VAL A 5 21.79 16.52 19.81
N ALA A 6 20.91 16.69 20.81
CA ALA A 6 19.52 17.08 20.55
C ALA A 6 19.38 18.49 19.93
N GLY A 7 20.30 19.41 20.25
CA GLY A 7 20.36 20.73 19.64
C GLY A 7 20.70 20.68 18.16
N GLU A 8 21.67 19.86 17.77
CA GLU A 8 22.03 19.67 16.35
C GLU A 8 20.87 19.07 15.54
N TYR A 9 20.19 18.04 16.05
CA TYR A 9 19.02 17.48 15.36
C TYR A 9 17.86 18.49 15.23
N GLY A 10 17.66 19.37 16.22
CA GLY A 10 16.66 20.44 16.15
C GLY A 10 16.98 21.49 15.08
N ILE A 11 18.25 21.90 14.98
CA ILE A 11 18.73 22.84 13.96
C ILE A 11 18.62 22.22 12.55
N ILE A 12 18.96 20.93 12.40
CA ILE A 12 18.85 20.22 11.11
C ILE A 12 17.38 20.01 10.72
N ALA A 13 16.51 19.72 11.68
CA ALA A 13 15.07 19.61 11.44
C ALA A 13 14.49 20.95 10.97
N ASP A 14 14.81 22.06 11.63
CA ASP A 14 14.37 23.39 11.23
C ASP A 14 14.91 23.79 9.84
N TYR A 15 16.19 23.51 9.56
CA TYR A 15 16.79 23.74 8.24
C TYR A 15 16.06 22.97 7.12
N ASN A 16 15.74 21.70 7.35
CA ASN A 16 15.00 20.89 6.38
C ASN A 16 13.55 21.36 6.20
N LEU A 17 12.89 21.80 7.28
CA LEU A 17 11.53 22.34 7.24
C LEU A 17 11.47 23.64 6.44
N LEU A 18 12.42 24.55 6.66
CA LEU A 18 12.51 25.82 5.94
C LEU A 18 12.86 25.61 4.46
N THR A 19 13.77 24.69 4.16
CA THR A 19 14.16 24.35 2.78
C THR A 19 13.00 23.73 2.01
N ARG A 20 12.29 22.78 2.64
CA ARG A 20 11.08 22.16 2.06
C ARG A 20 9.97 23.20 1.86
N SER A 21 9.74 24.08 2.84
CA SER A 21 8.76 25.18 2.75
C SER A 21 9.03 26.15 1.60
N ARG A 22 10.30 26.48 1.31
CA ARG A 22 10.67 27.30 0.14
C ARG A 22 10.39 26.57 -1.17
N SER A 23 10.82 25.31 -1.28
CA SER A 23 10.57 24.50 -2.47
C SER A 23 9.07 24.30 -2.77
N PHE A 24 8.21 24.23 -1.74
CA PHE A 24 6.75 24.19 -1.92
C PHE A 24 6.17 25.53 -2.42
N ARG A 25 6.81 26.65 -2.14
CA ARG A 25 6.41 27.99 -2.63
C ARG A 25 7.01 28.29 -4.01
N ASP A 26 8.10 27.63 -4.37
CA ASP A 26 8.77 27.75 -5.66
C ASP A 26 8.08 26.93 -6.77
N GLN A 27 6.78 26.66 -6.66
CA GLN A 27 6.02 26.07 -7.76
C GLN A 27 5.71 27.15 -8.81
N PRO A 28 5.99 26.90 -10.10
CA PRO A 28 5.78 27.87 -11.17
C PRO A 28 4.29 28.18 -11.43
N PHE A 29 3.38 27.37 -10.89
CA PHE A 29 1.94 27.53 -10.99
C PHE A 29 1.34 27.67 -9.59
N THR A 30 0.34 28.53 -9.46
CA THR A 30 -0.43 28.61 -8.21
C THR A 30 -1.20 27.30 -7.97
N PRO A 31 -1.51 26.96 -6.71
CA PRO A 31 -2.36 25.79 -6.40
C PRO A 31 -3.71 25.83 -7.13
N LEU A 32 -4.25 27.04 -7.36
CA LEU A 32 -5.48 27.26 -8.11
C LEU A 32 -5.31 26.92 -9.60
N GLU A 33 -4.26 27.42 -10.26
CA GLU A 33 -3.99 27.12 -11.67
C GLU A 33 -3.71 25.63 -11.89
N THR A 34 -3.02 24.99 -10.95
CA THR A 34 -2.79 23.54 -10.98
C THR A 34 -4.11 22.77 -10.89
N ALA A 35 -5.02 23.17 -9.99
CA ALA A 35 -6.33 22.56 -9.86
C ALA A 35 -7.18 22.75 -11.14
N ILE A 36 -7.18 23.96 -11.71
CA ILE A 36 -7.86 24.24 -12.99
C ILE A 36 -7.29 23.38 -14.11
N PHE A 37 -5.97 23.29 -14.22
CA PHE A 37 -5.30 22.44 -15.20
C PHE A 37 -5.74 20.97 -15.08
N TRP A 38 -5.75 20.40 -13.87
CA TRP A 38 -6.19 19.02 -13.66
C TRP A 38 -7.67 18.81 -13.95
N VAL A 39 -8.55 19.74 -13.55
CA VAL A 39 -9.98 19.67 -13.87
C VAL A 39 -10.21 19.72 -15.37
N GLU A 40 -9.56 20.64 -16.07
CA GLU A 40 -9.66 20.77 -17.52
C GLU A 40 -9.04 19.57 -18.25
N TYR A 41 -7.95 19.01 -17.71
CA TYR A 41 -7.34 17.78 -18.22
C TYR A 41 -8.29 16.58 -18.10
N VAL A 42 -8.96 16.42 -16.96
CA VAL A 42 -9.96 15.36 -16.72
C VAL A 42 -11.16 15.51 -17.65
N ILE A 43 -11.66 16.73 -17.86
CA ILE A 43 -12.77 17.00 -18.77
C ILE A 43 -12.35 16.72 -20.23
N ARG A 44 -11.17 17.17 -20.65
CA ARG A 44 -10.65 16.95 -22.02
C ARG A 44 -10.37 15.48 -22.34
N HIS A 45 -9.97 14.69 -21.36
CA HIS A 45 -9.64 13.27 -21.52
C HIS A 45 -10.77 12.34 -21.03
N GLY A 46 -12.01 12.83 -20.96
CA GLY A 46 -13.19 11.98 -20.75
C GLY A 46 -13.23 11.27 -19.39
N GLY A 47 -12.76 11.93 -18.33
CA GLY A 47 -12.83 11.39 -16.98
C GLY A 47 -11.61 10.59 -16.54
N ALA A 48 -10.48 10.70 -17.26
CA ALA A 48 -9.22 10.02 -16.98
C ALA A 48 -9.47 8.53 -16.62
N PRO A 49 -9.67 7.64 -17.61
CA PRO A 49 -10.01 6.23 -17.36
C PRO A 49 -9.01 5.50 -16.44
N HIS A 50 -7.78 6.01 -16.32
CA HIS A 50 -6.73 5.56 -15.39
C HIS A 50 -6.92 6.03 -13.93
N LEU A 51 -7.71 7.08 -13.69
CA LEU A 51 -8.16 7.54 -12.36
C LEU A 51 -9.48 6.88 -11.92
N ARG A 52 -10.21 6.24 -12.83
CA ARG A 52 -11.30 5.34 -12.44
C ARG A 52 -10.67 4.16 -11.71
N ASN A 53 -11.23 3.82 -10.54
CA ASN A 53 -10.81 2.65 -9.76
C ASN A 53 -10.74 1.43 -10.67
N ALA A 54 -9.52 0.96 -10.98
CA ALA A 54 -9.31 -0.27 -11.74
C ALA A 54 -9.99 -1.49 -11.09
N GLY A 55 -10.38 -1.37 -9.81
CA GLY A 55 -11.16 -2.37 -9.09
C GLY A 55 -12.61 -2.57 -9.57
N MET A 56 -13.17 -1.71 -10.43
CA MET A 56 -14.53 -1.92 -10.97
C MET A 56 -14.56 -2.86 -12.19
N ASP A 57 -13.45 -2.99 -12.91
CA ASP A 57 -13.33 -3.91 -14.07
C ASP A 57 -12.57 -5.20 -13.69
N LEU A 58 -12.23 -5.37 -12.41
CA LEU A 58 -11.58 -6.59 -11.94
C LEU A 58 -12.60 -7.74 -11.89
N ASN A 59 -12.29 -8.82 -12.62
CA ASN A 59 -13.08 -10.04 -12.62
C ASN A 59 -13.31 -10.53 -11.17
N PHE A 60 -14.48 -11.07 -10.83
CA PHE A 60 -14.87 -11.45 -9.46
C PHE A 60 -13.81 -12.31 -8.74
N ILE A 61 -13.13 -13.16 -9.51
CA ILE A 61 -12.00 -14.00 -9.08
C ILE A 61 -10.84 -13.17 -8.49
N GLN A 62 -10.49 -12.06 -9.14
CA GLN A 62 -9.37 -11.19 -8.80
C GLN A 62 -9.72 -10.20 -7.69
N TYR A 63 -10.98 -9.74 -7.66
CA TYR A 63 -11.49 -8.94 -6.55
C TYR A 63 -11.48 -9.74 -5.22
N HIS A 64 -11.91 -11.00 -5.28
CA HIS A 64 -11.99 -11.85 -4.08
C HIS A 64 -10.71 -12.64 -3.78
N ASN A 65 -9.64 -12.50 -4.58
CA ASN A 65 -8.37 -13.23 -4.42
C ASN A 65 -8.58 -14.74 -4.14
N ILE A 66 -9.42 -15.40 -4.94
CA ILE A 66 -9.79 -16.81 -4.77
C ILE A 66 -8.55 -17.72 -4.71
N ASP A 67 -7.47 -17.36 -5.42
CA ASP A 67 -6.19 -18.06 -5.40
C ASP A 67 -5.57 -18.12 -3.98
N VAL A 68 -5.63 -17.02 -3.23
CA VAL A 68 -5.11 -16.96 -1.85
C VAL A 68 -5.90 -17.89 -0.93
N PHE A 69 -7.22 -17.90 -1.05
CA PHE A 69 -8.07 -18.83 -0.27
C PHE A 69 -7.84 -20.28 -0.64
N ALA A 70 -7.60 -20.59 -1.92
CA ALA A 70 -7.28 -21.94 -2.38
C ALA A 70 -5.94 -22.44 -1.79
N VAL A 71 -4.89 -21.61 -1.79
CA VAL A 71 -3.60 -21.95 -1.19
C VAL A 71 -3.72 -22.16 0.32
N ILE A 72 -4.42 -21.26 1.03
CA ILE A 72 -4.65 -21.40 2.49
C ILE A 72 -5.42 -22.69 2.79
N GLY A 73 -6.49 -22.96 2.03
CA GLY A 73 -7.28 -24.19 2.17
C GLY A 73 -6.45 -25.45 1.94
N ALA A 74 -5.61 -25.47 0.91
CA ALA A 74 -4.73 -26.59 0.62
C ALA A 74 -3.74 -26.87 1.76
N VAL A 75 -3.11 -25.83 2.32
CA VAL A 75 -2.19 -25.96 3.46
C VAL A 75 -2.89 -26.54 4.68
N LEU A 76 -4.10 -26.05 4.99
CA LEU A 76 -4.90 -26.56 6.12
C LEU A 76 -5.31 -28.03 5.93
N LEU A 77 -5.73 -28.41 4.72
CA LEU A 77 -6.11 -29.79 4.41
C LEU A 77 -4.90 -30.73 4.49
N ILE A 78 -3.76 -30.33 3.92
CA ILE A 78 -2.53 -31.13 3.94
C ILE A 78 -2.04 -31.31 5.39
N SER A 79 -1.97 -30.23 6.17
CA SER A 79 -1.56 -30.29 7.57
C SER A 79 -2.49 -31.17 8.41
N SER A 80 -3.82 -31.04 8.25
CA SER A 80 -4.80 -31.90 8.91
C SER A 80 -4.64 -33.37 8.51
N PHE A 81 -4.43 -33.66 7.22
CA PHE A 81 -4.22 -35.01 6.72
C PHE A 81 -2.97 -35.66 7.30
N ILE A 82 -1.86 -34.91 7.37
CA ILE A 82 -0.61 -35.37 7.97
C ILE A 82 -0.83 -35.69 9.45
N LEU A 83 -1.46 -34.78 10.20
CA LEU A 83 -1.77 -34.99 11.62
C LEU A 83 -2.63 -36.24 11.83
N TYR A 84 -3.70 -36.41 11.04
CA TYR A 84 -4.55 -37.60 11.10
C TYR A 84 -3.75 -38.89 10.89
N LYS A 85 -2.87 -38.92 9.88
CA LYS A 85 -2.01 -40.06 9.60
C LYS A 85 -0.99 -40.32 10.72
N CYS A 86 -0.42 -39.26 11.31
CA CYS A 86 0.51 -39.37 12.43
C CYS A 86 -0.17 -39.95 13.68
N VAL A 87 -1.35 -39.44 14.04
CA VAL A 87 -2.13 -39.95 15.18
C VAL A 87 -2.51 -41.42 14.96
N LYS A 88 -3.07 -41.76 13.79
CA LYS A 88 -3.38 -43.14 13.43
C LYS A 88 -2.17 -44.08 13.48
N LYS A 89 -0.99 -43.63 13.04
CA LYS A 89 0.24 -44.43 13.13
C LYS A 89 0.69 -44.64 14.57
N ILE A 90 0.62 -43.62 15.41
CA ILE A 90 0.99 -43.70 16.83
C ILE A 90 0.06 -44.69 17.56
N ASP A 91 -1.24 -44.61 17.30
CA ASP A 91 -2.22 -45.55 17.85
C ASP A 91 -2.06 -46.99 17.34
N LEU A 92 -1.52 -47.17 16.12
CA LEU A 92 -1.26 -48.50 15.54
C LEU A 92 0.03 -49.15 16.08
N ILE A 93 1.00 -48.34 16.52
CA ILE A 93 2.29 -48.81 17.06
C ILE A 93 2.18 -49.19 18.55
N LYS A 94 1.17 -48.66 19.25
CA LYS A 94 0.86 -48.97 20.64
C LYS A 94 0.10 -50.28 20.77
#